data_AF-A0AAW1IAD6-F1
#
_entry.id   AF-A0AAW1IAD6-F1
#
_cell.length_a   1.000
_cell.length_b   1.000
_cell.length_c   1.000
_cell.angle_alpha   90.00
_cell.angle_beta   90.00
_cell.angle_gamma   90.00
#
_symmetry.space_group_name_H-M   'P 1'
#
loop_
_entity.id
_entity.type
_entity.pdbx_description
1 polymer ?
#
loop_
_entity_poly.entity_id
_entity_poly.type
_entity_poly.pdbx_seq_one_letter_code
_entity_poly.pdbx_strand_id
1 'polypeptide(L)'
;MSGPALPNHRQEIEFQEEFTKTFNGEDFLLYDSGPEENRILIFSTRRNLQLLSHWYADGTFKTVPLLFNQLYTIHGLKENASVPLVYALLPNRTKETYEHLLRQLKILQPVLSPRTITVPMITALCL
;
A
#
# COMPACT_ATOMS: atom_id res chain seq x y z
N MET A 1 -26.38 1.45 -12.82
CA MET A 1 -25.37 2.44 -13.25
C MET A 1 -24.21 1.65 -13.82
N SER A 2 -23.87 1.82 -15.10
CA SER A 2 -22.67 1.20 -15.66
C SER A 2 -21.47 1.91 -15.06
N GLY A 3 -20.59 1.17 -14.38
CA GLY A 3 -19.33 1.71 -13.89
C GLY A 3 -18.48 2.26 -15.05
N PRO A 4 -17.49 3.13 -14.76
CA PRO A 4 -16.57 3.61 -15.78
C PRO A 4 -15.86 2.42 -16.45
N ALA A 5 -15.46 2.60 -17.71
CA ALA A 5 -14.65 1.62 -18.41
C ALA A 5 -13.38 1.33 -17.61
N LEU A 6 -12.98 0.06 -17.52
CA LEU A 6 -11.75 -0.31 -16.85
C LEU A 6 -10.56 0.30 -17.62
N PRO A 7 -9.65 1.02 -16.93
CA PRO A 7 -8.47 1.57 -17.58
C PRO A 7 -7.59 0.45 -18.13
N ASN A 8 -6.90 0.73 -19.24
CA ASN A 8 -5.96 -0.21 -19.86
C ASN A 8 -4.52 0.07 -19.41
N HIS A 9 -4.26 1.27 -18.88
CA HIS A 9 -2.95 1.69 -18.37
C HIS A 9 -3.06 2.26 -16.95
N ARG A 10 -2.03 2.05 -16.11
CA ARG A 10 -1.97 2.59 -14.73
C ARG A 10 -2.16 4.11 -14.66
N GLN A 11 -1.75 4.80 -15.71
CA GLN A 11 -1.74 6.25 -15.81
C GLN A 11 -3.16 6.82 -15.97
N GLU A 12 -4.08 6.02 -16.49
CA GLU A 12 -5.49 6.36 -16.71
C GLU A 12 -6.34 6.18 -15.46
N ILE A 13 -5.78 5.63 -14.38
CA ILE A 13 -6.53 5.40 -13.15
C ILE A 13 -6.82 6.77 -12.51
N GLU A 14 -8.08 7.18 -12.57
CA GLU A 14 -8.62 8.30 -11.81
C GLU A 14 -9.50 7.76 -10.69
N PHE A 15 -9.22 8.16 -9.45
CA PHE A 15 -10.05 7.80 -8.31
C PHE A 15 -11.13 8.85 -8.11
N GLN A 16 -12.39 8.41 -8.14
CA GLN A 16 -13.48 9.22 -7.59
C GLN A 16 -13.29 9.37 -6.08
N GLU A 17 -13.71 10.51 -5.53
CA GLU A 17 -13.52 10.84 -4.11
C GLU A 17 -14.09 9.77 -3.16
N GLU A 18 -15.17 9.09 -3.56
CA GLU A 18 -15.78 8.00 -2.80
C GLU A 18 -14.85 6.79 -2.61
N PHE A 19 -13.87 6.58 -3.50
CA PHE A 19 -12.89 5.49 -3.40
C PHE A 19 -11.60 5.91 -2.70
N THR A 20 -11.40 7.21 -2.43
CA THR A 20 -10.24 7.72 -1.71
C THR A 20 -10.51 7.90 -0.22
N LYS A 21 -11.76 7.71 0.21
CA LYS A 21 -12.21 7.89 1.59
C LYS A 21 -12.82 6.61 2.16
N THR A 22 -12.84 6.52 3.48
CA THR A 22 -13.58 5.50 4.23
C THR A 22 -15.08 5.83 4.25
N PHE A 23 -15.92 4.88 4.70
CA PHE A 23 -17.37 5.10 4.85
C PHE A 23 -17.73 6.25 5.82
N ASN A 24 -16.85 6.59 6.76
CA ASN A 24 -16.98 7.72 7.67
C ASN A 24 -16.31 9.02 7.15
N GLY A 25 -15.83 9.04 5.90
CA GLY A 25 -15.29 10.24 5.24
C GLY A 25 -13.82 10.55 5.57
N GLU A 26 -13.11 9.67 6.28
CA GLU A 26 -11.68 9.83 6.55
C GLU A 26 -10.87 9.48 5.29
N ASP A 27 -9.73 10.15 5.09
CA ASP A 27 -8.86 9.82 3.97
C ASP A 27 -8.33 8.39 4.10
N PHE A 28 -8.47 7.63 3.01
CA PHE A 28 -8.02 6.25 2.88
C PHE A 28 -6.88 6.11 1.86
N LEU A 29 -6.95 6.80 0.71
CA LEU A 29 -5.81 6.91 -0.21
C LEU A 29 -4.87 8.00 0.33
N LEU A 30 -3.84 7.60 1.07
CA LEU A 30 -2.91 8.54 1.73
C LEU A 30 -1.76 8.99 0.83
N TYR A 31 -1.45 8.21 -0.22
CA TYR A 31 -0.41 8.57 -1.17
C TYR A 31 -0.71 8.00 -2.55
N ASP A 32 -0.49 8.83 -3.55
CA ASP A 32 -0.50 8.50 -4.97
C ASP A 32 0.68 9.21 -5.62
N SER A 33 1.61 8.46 -6.20
CA SER A 33 2.77 9.07 -6.85
C SER A 33 2.44 9.74 -8.20
N GLY A 34 1.19 9.68 -8.64
CA GLY A 34 0.72 10.30 -9.88
C GLY A 34 0.73 9.34 -11.08
N PRO A 35 0.24 9.81 -12.24
CA PRO A 35 -0.01 8.99 -13.43
C PRO A 35 1.28 8.66 -14.20
N GLU A 36 2.22 8.01 -13.53
CA GLU A 36 3.48 7.55 -14.09
C GLU A 36 3.48 6.03 -14.30
N GLU A 37 4.42 5.53 -15.08
CA GLU A 37 4.58 4.09 -15.29
C GLU A 37 4.84 3.37 -13.97
N ASN A 38 5.65 3.94 -13.07
CA ASN A 38 5.96 3.38 -11.76
C ASN A 38 5.04 3.91 -10.64
N ARG A 39 3.76 4.14 -10.96
CA ARG A 39 2.78 4.63 -9.98
C ARG A 39 2.70 3.73 -8.76
N ILE A 40 2.79 4.32 -7.57
CA ILE A 40 2.59 3.68 -6.27
C ILE A 40 1.37 4.31 -5.61
N LEU A 41 0.46 3.45 -5.13
CA LEU A 41 -0.69 3.86 -4.34
C LEU A 41 -0.56 3.29 -2.93
N ILE A 42 -0.82 4.09 -1.90
CA ILE A 42 -0.83 3.65 -0.50
C ILE A 42 -2.19 3.97 0.10
N PHE A 43 -2.89 2.92 0.49
CA PHE A 43 -4.16 2.97 1.19
C PHE A 43 -3.98 2.61 2.67
N SER A 44 -4.42 3.51 3.55
CA SER A 44 -4.41 3.33 5.00
C SER A 44 -5.21 4.46 5.66
N THR A 45 -5.28 4.47 6.99
CA THR A 45 -5.80 5.63 7.74
C THR A 45 -4.72 6.14 8.69
N ARG A 46 -4.83 7.39 9.15
CA ARG A 46 -3.92 7.93 10.16
C ARG A 46 -3.89 7.06 11.43
N ARG A 47 -5.05 6.55 11.83
CA ARG A 47 -5.19 5.61 12.95
C ARG A 47 -4.44 4.30 12.69
N ASN A 48 -4.58 3.71 11.50
CA ASN A 48 -3.85 2.50 11.14
C ASN A 48 -2.34 2.71 11.20
N LEU A 49 -1.84 3.84 10.70
CA LEU A 49 -0.41 4.18 10.79
C LEU A 49 0.08 4.33 12.24
N GLN A 50 -0.75 4.82 13.15
CA GLN A 50 -0.40 4.90 14.59
C GLN A 50 -0.35 3.52 15.27
N LEU A 51 -1.10 2.54 14.76
CA LEU A 51 -1.15 1.18 15.31
C LEU A 51 0.00 0.28 14.81
N LEU A 52 0.83 0.77 13.90
CA LEU A 52 1.99 0.04 13.37
C LEU A 52 3.17 0.01 14.36
N SER A 53 3.06 -0.80 15.41
CA SER A 53 4.14 -1.00 16.39
C SER A 53 5.11 -2.15 16.04
N HIS A 54 4.61 -3.19 15.37
CA HIS A 54 5.37 -4.36 14.88
C HIS A 54 4.95 -4.63 13.44
N TRP A 55 5.91 -4.78 12.51
CA TRP A 55 5.61 -4.85 11.08
C TRP A 55 5.79 -6.27 10.56
N TYR A 56 4.70 -6.86 10.11
CA TYR A 56 4.76 -8.04 9.26
C TYR A 56 4.36 -7.59 7.88
N ALA A 57 5.25 -7.72 6.91
CA ALA A 57 4.96 -7.29 5.56
C ALA A 57 4.77 -8.51 4.67
N ASP A 58 3.61 -8.59 4.02
CA ASP A 58 3.26 -9.70 3.15
C ASP A 58 2.89 -9.17 1.76
N GLY A 59 3.56 -9.71 0.75
CA GLY A 59 3.28 -9.41 -0.64
C GLY A 59 2.45 -10.54 -1.23
N THR A 60 1.17 -10.28 -1.53
CA THR A 60 0.28 -11.32 -2.08
C THR A 60 0.15 -11.17 -3.59
N PHE A 61 0.19 -12.30 -4.31
CA PHE A 61 0.22 -12.35 -5.78
C PHE A 61 -1.10 -12.75 -6.43
N LYS A 62 -2.03 -13.34 -5.67
CA LYS A 62 -3.20 -14.02 -6.24
C LYS A 62 -4.33 -13.09 -6.69
N THR A 63 -4.29 -11.81 -6.35
CA THR A 63 -5.43 -10.89 -6.54
C THR A 63 -5.01 -9.44 -6.74
N VAL A 64 -4.02 -9.21 -7.62
CA VAL A 64 -3.63 -7.84 -7.97
C VAL A 64 -4.46 -7.36 -9.17
N PRO A 65 -5.00 -6.13 -9.18
CA PRO A 65 -5.61 -5.56 -10.37
C PRO A 65 -4.65 -5.65 -11.56
N LEU A 66 -5.15 -5.95 -12.76
CA LEU A 66 -4.35 -6.25 -13.96
C LEU A 66 -3.22 -5.23 -14.25
N LEU A 67 -3.38 -4.00 -13.77
CA LEU A 67 -2.46 -2.88 -13.99
C LEU A 67 -1.31 -2.80 -12.99
N PHE A 68 -1.37 -3.49 -11.84
CA PHE A 68 -0.30 -3.53 -10.84
C PHE A 68 0.31 -4.92 -10.73
N ASN A 69 1.58 -4.98 -10.34
CA ASN A 69 2.33 -6.25 -10.30
C ASN A 69 2.28 -6.91 -8.90
N GLN A 70 1.94 -6.13 -7.88
CA GLN A 70 1.87 -6.60 -6.51
C GLN A 70 0.90 -5.76 -5.66
N LEU A 71 0.10 -6.45 -4.84
CA LEU A 71 -0.53 -5.88 -3.66
C LEU A 71 0.36 -6.20 -2.45
N TYR A 72 0.97 -5.17 -1.89
CA TYR A 72 1.83 -5.26 -0.73
C TYR A 72 1.07 -4.82 0.52
N THR A 73 1.05 -5.65 1.55
CA THR A 73 0.32 -5.37 2.79
C THR A 73 1.26 -5.29 3.97
N ILE A 74 1.11 -4.28 4.81
CA ILE A 74 1.83 -4.18 6.08
C ILE A 74 0.83 -4.37 7.20
N HIS A 75 1.11 -5.35 8.04
CA HIS A 75 0.25 -5.79 9.11
C HIS A 75 0.78 -5.29 10.45
N GLY A 76 -0.14 -4.89 11.31
CA GLY A 76 0.10 -4.73 12.74
C GLY A 76 -0.49 -5.89 13.53
N LEU A 77 -0.12 -5.98 14.80
CA LEU A 77 -0.68 -6.96 15.73
C LEU A 77 -1.81 -6.31 16.53
N LYS A 78 -3.01 -6.87 16.46
CA LYS A 78 -4.14 -6.49 17.31
C LYS A 78 -4.69 -7.73 17.98
N GLU A 79 -4.71 -7.78 19.31
CA GLU A 79 -5.27 -8.91 20.09
C GLU A 79 -4.70 -10.28 19.65
N ASN A 80 -3.39 -10.36 19.43
CA ASN A 80 -2.67 -11.53 18.91
C ASN A 80 -3.04 -11.97 17.48
N ALA A 81 -3.84 -11.20 16.75
CA ALA A 81 -4.10 -11.40 15.33
C ALA A 81 -3.29 -10.42 14.46
N SER A 82 -2.73 -10.93 13.36
CA SER A 82 -2.13 -10.08 12.31
C SER A 82 -3.24 -9.46 11.49
N VAL A 83 -3.28 -8.12 11.44
CA VAL A 83 -4.29 -7.37 10.69
C VAL A 83 -3.60 -6.44 9.71
N PRO A 84 -3.96 -6.46 8.41
CA PRO A 84 -3.42 -5.51 7.44
C PRO A 84 -3.86 -4.09 7.77
N LEU A 85 -2.89 -3.20 7.95
CA LEU A 85 -3.09 -1.79 8.30
C LEU A 85 -2.73 -0.87 7.13
N VAL A 86 -1.87 -1.31 6.23
CA VAL A 86 -1.49 -0.61 4.99
C VAL A 86 -1.65 -1.56 3.83
N TYR A 87 -2.22 -1.06 2.74
CA TYR A 87 -2.29 -1.72 1.45
C TYR A 87 -1.59 -0.83 0.43
N ALA A 88 -0.61 -1.37 -0.28
CA ALA A 88 0.12 -0.65 -1.32
C ALA A 88 0.04 -1.39 -2.65
N LEU A 89 -0.39 -0.71 -3.69
CA LEU A 89 -0.34 -1.22 -5.06
C LEU A 89 0.99 -0.79 -5.67
N LEU A 90 1.82 -1.77 -6.01
CA LEU A 90 3.19 -1.54 -6.48
C LEU A 90 3.33 -1.88 -7.98
N PRO A 91 4.09 -1.08 -8.73
CA PRO A 91 4.22 -1.23 -10.17
C PRO A 91 5.12 -2.41 -10.57
N ASN A 92 6.04 -2.81 -9.69
CA ASN A 92 7.02 -3.87 -9.88
C ASN A 92 7.55 -4.32 -8.49
N ARG A 93 8.57 -5.18 -8.46
CA ARG A 93 9.16 -5.75 -7.24
C ARG A 93 10.63 -5.37 -7.05
N THR A 94 11.05 -4.22 -7.58
CA THR A 94 12.45 -3.81 -7.45
C THR A 94 12.72 -3.19 -6.08
N LYS A 95 14.00 -3.17 -5.70
CA LYS A 95 14.46 -2.54 -4.46
C LYS A 95 14.02 -1.09 -4.37
N GLU A 96 14.12 -0.36 -5.47
CA GLU A 96 13.81 1.06 -5.57
C GLU A 96 12.33 1.32 -5.26
N THR A 97 11.42 0.45 -5.74
CA THR A 97 9.99 0.54 -5.45
C THR A 97 9.70 0.30 -3.97
N TYR A 98 10.35 -0.67 -3.34
CA TYR A 98 10.19 -0.91 -1.90
C TYR A 98 10.78 0.23 -1.06
N GLU A 99 11.95 0.76 -1.45
CA GLU A 99 12.54 1.93 -0.81
C GLU A 99 11.63 3.16 -0.93
N HIS A 100 11.03 3.39 -2.10
CA HIS A 100 10.08 4.47 -2.32
C HIS A 100 8.86 4.31 -1.39
N LEU A 101 8.25 3.12 -1.34
CA LEU A 101 7.16 2.81 -0.41
C LEU A 101 7.55 3.12 1.05
N LEU A 102 8.68 2.61 1.52
CA LEU A 102 9.15 2.79 2.90
C LEU A 102 9.46 4.25 3.22
N ARG A 103 10.03 5.01 2.27
CA ARG A 103 10.25 6.46 2.41
C ARG A 103 8.93 7.21 2.57
N GLN A 104 7.92 6.90 1.75
CA GLN A 104 6.62 7.56 1.87
C GLN A 104 5.91 7.23 3.17
N LEU A 105 6.00 6.00 3.65
CA LEU A 105 5.45 5.65 4.97
C LEU A 105 6.11 6.47 6.10
N LYS A 106 7.43 6.65 6.06
CA LYS A 106 8.14 7.53 7.02
C LYS A 106 7.70 8.98 6.92
N ILE A 107 7.41 9.50 5.73
CA ILE A 107 6.87 10.86 5.57
C ILE A 107 5.46 10.95 6.15
N LEU A 108 4.61 9.96 5.89
CA LEU A 108 3.23 9.90 6.38
C LEU A 108 3.14 9.73 7.90
N GLN A 109 4.11 9.04 8.52
CA GLN A 109 4.22 8.88 9.96
C GLN A 109 5.71 8.82 10.38
N PRO A 110 6.32 9.96 10.73
CA PRO A 110 7.75 10.04 11.08
C PRO A 110 8.18 9.21 12.28
N VAL A 111 7.24 8.92 13.20
CA VAL A 111 7.50 8.15 14.42
C VAL A 111 7.53 6.64 14.16
N LEU A 112 7.31 6.21 12.91
CA LEU A 112 7.40 4.80 12.53
C LEU A 112 8.79 4.22 12.81
N SER A 113 8.87 3.37 13.83
CA SER A 113 10.07 2.61 14.21
C SER A 113 9.81 1.11 13.98
N PRO A 114 9.99 0.58 12.75
CA PRO A 114 9.87 -0.85 12.51
C PRO A 114 10.89 -1.61 13.35
N ARG A 115 10.45 -2.31 14.40
CA ARG A 115 11.33 -3.14 15.25
C ARG A 115 11.73 -4.46 14.60
N THR A 116 10.89 -4.99 13.71
CA THR A 116 11.14 -6.22 12.95
C THR A 116 10.35 -6.07 11.65
N ILE A 117 11.00 -6.35 10.52
CA ILE A 117 10.33 -6.46 9.21
C ILE A 117 10.48 -7.92 8.81
N THR A 118 9.42 -8.70 8.96
CA THR A 118 9.38 -10.04 8.36
C THR A 118 8.83 -9.88 6.95
N VAL A 119 9.69 -10.11 5.95
CA VAL A 119 9.30 -10.16 4.54
C VAL A 119 9.32 -11.63 4.07
N PRO A 120 8.40 -12.06 3.18
CA PRO A 120 8.51 -13.36 2.55
C PRO A 120 9.82 -13.45 1.74
N MET A 121 10.40 -14.66 1.63
CA MET A 121 11.71 -14.91 1.01
C MET A 121 11.84 -14.36 -0.42
N ILE A 122 10.72 -14.17 -1.13
CA ILE A 122 10.67 -13.57 -2.48
C ILE A 122 10.98 -12.05 -2.45
N THR A 123 10.67 -11.35 -1.36
CA THR A 123 10.96 -9.92 -1.17
C THR A 123 12.31 -9.68 -0.48
N ALA A 124 12.83 -10.65 0.28
CA ALA A 124 14.13 -10.56 0.94
C ALA A 124 15.32 -10.44 -0.03
N LEU A 125 15.18 -10.90 -1.27
CA LEU A 125 16.23 -10.77 -2.30
C LEU A 125 16.41 -9.33 -2.83
N CYS A 126 15.50 -8.41 -2.47
CA CYS A 126 15.51 -7.03 -2.97
C CYS A 126 15.78 -5.98 -1.87
N LEU A 127 16.06 -6.37 -0.63
CA LEU A 127 16.49 -5.46 0.44
C LEU A 127 17.99 -5.62 0.69
#